data_AF-A0A3B5LB66-F1
#
_entry.id   AF-A0A3B5LB66-F1
#
_cell.length_a   1.000
_cell.length_b   1.000
_cell.length_c   1.000
_cell.angle_alpha   90.00
_cell.angle_beta   90.00
_cell.angle_gamma   90.00
#
_symmetry.space_group_name_H-M   'P 1'
#
loop_
_entity.id
_entity.type
_entity.pdbx_description
1 polymer ?
#
loop_
_entity_poly.entity_id
_entity_poly.type
_entity_poly.pdbx_seq_one_letter_code
_entity_poly.pdbx_strand_id
1 'polypeptide(L)'
;MYTFVSRDDNSTIYAEVSKILLSTGHWKRLKRDNPRFNLMLGERNRLPFGRLGHEPGLVQLVNYYRGADKLCRKASLVKLIKTSPELSDSSNWFPESYIIYPTNLNTPVAPATNGISHLKSNPKTDEREVFLASYHAKKESGEGTVWIAKSSAGAKGAGILISHDANQLLDYIDNQGQVHVIQKYLEKPLLLEPGHRKFDIRSWVLVDHQYNIYLYREGVLRTSSEPYNSADLQDMTSHLTNHCIQKEHSQNYGRYEEGNEMFFDEFKLYLLNTHSVTLETTILPQIKHVIKSCLSCIEAAISTKHLSYQSFQLFGFDFMVDENFKVWLIEINGAPACAQKLYPELCQGIIDVAISSVFTLNSDSSSASSSPYSSSPSSLFTSNSCSSPKLRGPLHVGPFTRL
;
A
#
# COMPACT_ATOMS: atom_id res chain seq x y z
N MET A 1 -7.29 -3.85 32.09
CA MET A 1 -6.61 -4.83 31.21
C MET A 1 -7.40 -4.91 29.92
N TYR A 2 -6.77 -4.60 28.80
CA TYR A 2 -7.38 -4.68 27.47
C TYR A 2 -7.34 -6.11 26.92
N THR A 3 -8.23 -6.43 25.99
CA THR A 3 -8.31 -7.75 25.38
C THR A 3 -8.20 -7.68 23.86
N PHE A 4 -7.56 -8.67 23.24
CA PHE A 4 -7.49 -8.76 21.79
C PHE A 4 -7.69 -10.19 21.28
N VAL A 5 -8.14 -10.30 20.03
CA VAL A 5 -8.20 -11.55 19.27
C VAL A 5 -7.26 -11.46 18.07
N SER A 6 -6.65 -12.58 17.69
CA SER A 6 -5.88 -12.70 16.46
C SER A 6 -6.48 -13.80 15.59
N ARG A 7 -6.73 -13.47 14.32
CA ARG A 7 -7.49 -14.26 13.36
C ARG A 7 -6.77 -14.43 12.01
N ASP A 8 -5.57 -13.86 11.86
CA ASP A 8 -4.65 -14.12 10.76
C ASP A 8 -3.32 -14.68 11.29
N ASP A 9 -3.23 -16.01 11.38
CA ASP A 9 -2.01 -16.70 11.84
C ASP A 9 -0.85 -16.56 10.84
N ASN A 10 -1.11 -16.13 9.60
CA ASN A 10 -0.09 -15.95 8.56
C ASN A 10 0.48 -14.52 8.54
N SER A 11 -0.01 -13.60 9.38
CA SER A 11 0.55 -12.24 9.45
C SER A 11 1.79 -12.22 10.32
N THR A 12 2.94 -12.02 9.71
CA THR A 12 4.21 -11.84 10.43
C THR A 12 4.24 -10.53 11.23
N ILE A 13 3.70 -9.43 10.69
CA ILE A 13 3.64 -8.13 11.36
C ILE A 13 2.74 -8.22 12.60
N TYR A 14 1.51 -8.70 12.42
CA TYR A 14 0.56 -8.74 13.54
C TYR A 14 0.84 -9.88 14.53
N ALA A 15 1.62 -10.90 14.15
CA ALA A 15 2.21 -11.83 15.10
C ALA A 15 3.20 -11.12 16.04
N GLU A 16 4.06 -10.24 15.51
CA GLU A 16 5.01 -9.49 16.33
C GLU A 16 4.31 -8.42 17.20
N VAL A 17 3.35 -7.68 16.64
CA VAL A 17 2.47 -6.79 17.41
C VAL A 17 1.80 -7.55 18.56
N SER A 18 1.27 -8.75 18.30
CA SER A 18 0.67 -9.60 19.34
C SER A 18 1.66 -9.96 20.45
N LYS A 19 2.93 -10.23 20.14
CA LYS A 19 3.95 -10.53 21.15
C LYS A 19 4.26 -9.31 22.01
N ILE A 20 4.44 -8.15 21.37
CA ILE A 20 4.73 -6.89 22.07
C ILE A 20 3.56 -6.53 23.00
N LEU A 21 2.32 -6.57 22.52
CA LEU A 21 1.13 -6.33 23.35
C LEU A 21 1.12 -7.21 24.61
N LEU A 22 1.36 -8.52 24.48
CA LEU A 22 1.40 -9.45 25.62
C LEU A 22 2.53 -9.11 26.60
N SER A 23 3.70 -8.70 26.10
CA SER A 23 4.84 -8.34 26.94
C SER A 23 4.59 -7.11 27.82
N THR A 24 3.64 -6.25 27.46
CA THR A 24 3.25 -5.08 28.29
C THR A 24 2.57 -5.43 29.61
N GLY A 25 2.03 -6.65 29.75
CA GLY A 25 1.20 -7.05 30.91
C GLY A 25 -0.19 -6.39 30.98
N HIS A 26 -0.49 -5.41 30.11
CA HIS A 26 -1.78 -4.71 30.08
C HIS A 26 -2.79 -5.34 29.10
N TRP A 27 -2.33 -6.25 28.23
CA TRP A 27 -3.14 -6.91 27.22
C TRP A 27 -3.26 -8.42 27.44
N LYS A 28 -4.46 -8.95 27.19
CA LYS A 28 -4.74 -10.39 27.22
C LYS A 28 -5.26 -10.86 25.86
N ARG A 29 -4.64 -11.92 25.31
CA ARG A 29 -5.16 -12.61 24.12
C ARG A 29 -6.35 -13.49 24.51
N LEU A 30 -7.45 -13.35 23.78
CA LEU A 30 -8.65 -14.19 23.90
C LEU A 30 -8.68 -15.28 22.82
N LYS A 31 -9.59 -16.24 22.98
CA LYS A 31 -9.92 -17.19 21.90
C LYS A 31 -10.43 -16.43 20.67
N ARG A 32 -10.05 -16.89 19.48
CA ARG A 32 -10.32 -16.24 18.18
C ARG A 32 -11.76 -15.80 17.92
N ASP A 33 -12.74 -16.51 18.49
CA ASP A 33 -14.18 -16.26 18.28
C ASP A 33 -14.87 -15.64 19.50
N ASN A 34 -14.12 -15.29 20.55
CA ASN A 34 -14.69 -14.55 21.67
C ASN A 34 -15.05 -13.13 21.18
N PRO A 35 -16.32 -12.68 21.31
CA PRO A 35 -16.73 -11.38 20.78
C PRO A 35 -16.33 -10.20 21.68
N ARG A 36 -16.03 -10.44 22.96
CA ARG A 36 -15.72 -9.40 23.96
C ARG A 36 -14.25 -8.97 23.94
N PHE A 37 -13.80 -8.46 22.80
CA PHE A 37 -12.45 -7.91 22.60
C PHE A 37 -12.46 -6.38 22.44
N ASN A 38 -11.33 -5.75 22.77
CA ASN A 38 -11.03 -4.36 22.41
C ASN A 38 -10.38 -4.27 21.02
N LEU A 39 -9.42 -5.16 20.72
CA LEU A 39 -8.68 -5.14 19.46
C LEU A 39 -8.86 -6.43 18.67
N MET A 40 -9.16 -6.31 17.38
CA MET A 40 -9.16 -7.43 16.43
C MET A 40 -7.98 -7.29 15.47
N LEU A 41 -7.06 -8.25 15.55
CA LEU A 41 -6.07 -8.51 14.49
C LEU A 41 -6.71 -9.50 13.51
N GLY A 42 -7.44 -8.95 12.53
CA GLY A 42 -8.40 -9.67 11.71
C GLY A 42 -7.81 -10.47 10.55
N GLU A 43 -8.63 -11.38 10.01
CA GLU A 43 -8.37 -12.16 8.81
C GLU A 43 -8.34 -11.30 7.54
N ARG A 44 -7.48 -11.65 6.57
CA ARG A 44 -7.32 -10.91 5.30
C ARG A 44 -8.55 -10.92 4.41
N ASN A 45 -9.35 -11.98 4.49
CA ASN A 45 -10.49 -12.22 3.60
C ASN A 45 -11.75 -12.40 4.45
N ARG A 46 -12.85 -11.77 4.02
CA ARG A 46 -14.17 -11.90 4.65
C ARG A 46 -14.19 -11.57 6.15
N LEU A 47 -13.41 -10.58 6.57
CA LEU A 47 -13.46 -10.04 7.93
C LEU A 47 -14.91 -9.60 8.27
N PRO A 48 -15.50 -10.07 9.37
CA PRO A 48 -16.91 -9.82 9.73
C PRO A 48 -17.12 -8.40 10.31
N PHE A 49 -16.85 -7.36 9.53
CA PHE A 49 -17.03 -5.96 9.96
C PHE A 49 -18.41 -5.65 10.53
N GLY A 50 -19.47 -6.29 10.02
CA GLY A 50 -20.84 -6.10 10.51
C GLY A 50 -21.11 -6.65 11.92
N ARG A 51 -20.15 -7.33 12.55
CA ARG A 51 -20.23 -7.76 13.95
C ARG A 51 -19.50 -6.82 14.91
N LEU A 52 -18.77 -5.82 14.40
CA LEU A 52 -17.97 -4.90 15.20
C LEU A 52 -18.82 -3.74 15.72
N GLY A 53 -18.50 -3.26 16.92
CA GLY A 53 -19.13 -2.10 17.55
C GLY A 53 -20.49 -2.38 18.18
N HIS A 54 -20.83 -3.65 18.41
CA HIS A 54 -22.12 -4.07 18.99
C HIS A 54 -22.01 -4.63 20.42
N GLU A 55 -20.81 -4.63 21.00
CA GLU A 55 -20.56 -5.13 22.36
C GLU A 55 -20.70 -4.01 23.40
N PRO A 56 -21.70 -4.05 24.30
CA PRO A 56 -21.91 -2.99 25.27
C PRO A 56 -20.71 -2.80 26.20
N GLY A 57 -20.28 -1.54 26.36
CA GLY A 57 -19.16 -1.16 27.24
C GLY A 57 -17.77 -1.45 26.67
N LEU A 58 -17.65 -1.83 25.39
CA LEU A 58 -16.36 -2.09 24.75
C LEU A 58 -16.15 -1.18 23.55
N VAL A 59 -15.07 -0.40 23.60
CA VAL A 59 -14.50 0.24 22.40
C VAL A 59 -13.80 -0.86 21.59
N GLN A 60 -14.19 -1.00 20.31
CA GLN A 60 -13.62 -1.98 19.39
C GLN A 60 -12.82 -1.32 18.27
N LEU A 61 -11.59 -1.80 18.08
CA LEU A 61 -10.64 -1.39 17.04
C LEU A 61 -10.27 -2.60 16.18
N VAL A 62 -10.15 -2.41 14.86
CA VAL A 62 -9.71 -3.45 13.92
C VAL A 62 -8.58 -2.95 13.02
N ASN A 63 -7.66 -3.84 12.66
CA ASN A 63 -6.44 -3.54 11.88
C ASN A 63 -6.63 -3.54 10.35
N TYR A 64 -7.87 -3.33 9.88
CA TYR A 64 -8.21 -3.15 8.47
C TYR A 64 -9.31 -2.11 8.30
N TYR A 65 -9.22 -1.29 7.24
CA TYR A 65 -10.33 -0.48 6.77
C TYR A 65 -11.23 -1.27 5.83
N ARG A 66 -12.54 -1.32 6.14
CA ARG A 66 -13.53 -1.90 5.24
C ARG A 66 -13.60 -1.08 3.95
N GLY A 67 -13.42 -1.72 2.80
CA GLY A 67 -13.45 -1.06 1.48
C GLY A 67 -12.08 -0.61 0.95
N ALA A 68 -11.01 -0.74 1.74
CA ALA A 68 -9.65 -0.43 1.30
C ALA A 68 -9.14 -1.40 0.21
N ASP A 69 -9.83 -2.52 -0.03
CA ASP A 69 -9.59 -3.42 -1.16
C ASP A 69 -9.73 -2.73 -2.52
N LYS A 70 -10.43 -1.58 -2.59
CA LYS A 70 -10.48 -0.74 -3.79
C LYS A 70 -9.11 -0.20 -4.20
N LEU A 71 -8.23 0.10 -3.24
CA LEU A 71 -6.83 0.46 -3.52
C LEU A 71 -5.94 -0.77 -3.70
N CYS A 72 -6.26 -1.85 -3.00
CA CYS A 72 -5.33 -2.97 -2.83
C CYS A 72 -5.48 -4.09 -3.88
N ARG A 73 -6.44 -3.95 -4.80
CA ARG A 73 -6.67 -4.90 -5.90
C ARG A 73 -6.36 -4.21 -7.22
N LYS A 74 -5.56 -4.85 -8.07
CA LYS A 74 -5.00 -4.23 -9.29
C LYS A 74 -6.08 -3.62 -10.20
N ALA A 75 -7.12 -4.38 -10.56
CA ALA A 75 -8.21 -3.88 -11.38
C ALA A 75 -9.03 -2.78 -10.68
N SER A 76 -9.27 -2.92 -9.38
CA SER A 76 -9.97 -1.89 -8.60
C SER A 76 -9.18 -0.58 -8.52
N LEU A 77 -7.85 -0.67 -8.37
CA LEU A 77 -6.96 0.49 -8.33
C LEU A 77 -6.97 1.23 -9.66
N VAL A 78 -6.85 0.51 -10.78
CA VAL A 78 -6.95 1.10 -12.14
C VAL A 78 -8.29 1.81 -12.31
N LYS A 79 -9.39 1.14 -11.94
CA LYS A 79 -10.73 1.73 -12.02
C LYS A 79 -10.86 2.98 -11.16
N LEU A 80 -10.39 2.93 -9.92
CA LEU A 80 -10.42 4.07 -8.99
C LEU A 80 -9.66 5.25 -9.59
N ILE A 81 -8.40 5.04 -10.01
CA ILE A 81 -7.56 6.09 -10.60
C ILE A 81 -8.22 6.72 -11.82
N LYS A 82 -8.83 5.92 -12.71
CA LYS A 82 -9.50 6.44 -13.91
C LYS A 82 -10.81 7.18 -13.64
N THR A 83 -11.50 6.88 -12.54
CA THR A 83 -12.87 7.37 -12.30
C THR A 83 -12.97 8.43 -11.20
N SER A 84 -11.92 8.63 -10.42
CA SER A 84 -11.84 9.65 -9.38
C SER A 84 -11.29 10.96 -9.93
N PRO A 85 -12.09 12.06 -9.98
CA PRO A 85 -11.62 13.36 -10.45
C PRO A 85 -10.45 13.92 -9.64
N GLU A 86 -10.35 13.56 -8.36
CA GLU A 86 -9.28 13.96 -7.44
C GLU A 86 -7.91 13.37 -7.84
N LEU A 87 -7.91 12.33 -8.70
CA LEU A 87 -6.70 11.67 -9.22
C LEU A 87 -6.44 12.03 -10.68
N SER A 88 -6.96 13.17 -11.16
CA SER A 88 -6.84 13.61 -12.55
C SER A 88 -5.39 13.82 -13.03
N ASP A 89 -4.45 14.04 -12.11
CA ASP A 89 -3.01 14.14 -12.41
C ASP A 89 -2.31 12.76 -12.52
N SER A 90 -3.05 11.65 -12.42
CA SER A 90 -2.48 10.31 -12.31
C SER A 90 -1.60 9.88 -13.48
N SER A 91 -1.78 10.46 -14.66
CA SER A 91 -0.87 10.22 -15.81
C SER A 91 0.58 10.59 -15.50
N ASN A 92 0.81 11.41 -14.46
CA ASN A 92 2.15 11.79 -14.00
C ASN A 92 2.79 10.77 -13.04
N TRP A 93 2.06 9.80 -12.50
CA TRP A 93 2.62 8.93 -11.45
C TRP A 93 2.02 7.52 -11.42
N PHE A 94 1.07 7.19 -12.30
CA PHE A 94 0.54 5.85 -12.47
C PHE A 94 0.69 5.43 -13.93
N PRO A 95 1.37 4.30 -14.23
CA PRO A 95 1.53 3.87 -15.61
C PRO A 95 0.18 3.61 -16.28
N GLU A 96 0.07 3.99 -17.55
CA GLU A 96 -1.10 3.73 -18.38
C GLU A 96 -1.54 2.26 -18.25
N SER A 97 -2.83 2.05 -17.97
CA SER A 97 -3.34 0.74 -17.56
C SER A 97 -4.74 0.48 -18.09
N TYR A 98 -5.07 -0.79 -18.33
CA TYR A 98 -6.35 -1.25 -18.87
C TYR A 98 -6.82 -2.51 -18.17
N ILE A 99 -8.11 -2.58 -17.84
CA ILE A 99 -8.75 -3.75 -17.22
C ILE A 99 -9.26 -4.67 -18.33
N ILE A 100 -8.78 -5.92 -18.35
CA ILE A 100 -9.13 -6.92 -19.37
C ILE A 100 -9.75 -8.14 -18.71
N TYR A 101 -10.90 -8.58 -19.22
CA TYR A 101 -11.56 -9.81 -18.82
C TYR A 101 -11.26 -10.93 -19.83
N PRO A 102 -11.04 -12.17 -19.35
CA PRO A 102 -10.91 -13.33 -20.23
C PRO A 102 -12.19 -13.61 -21.02
N THR A 103 -12.06 -13.93 -22.29
CA THR A 103 -13.18 -14.28 -23.19
C THR A 103 -13.81 -15.65 -22.87
N ASN A 104 -13.03 -16.59 -22.31
CA ASN A 104 -13.44 -17.98 -22.05
C ASN A 104 -14.27 -18.18 -20.76
N LEU A 105 -14.63 -17.11 -20.04
CA LEU A 105 -15.62 -17.19 -18.97
C LEU A 105 -16.99 -17.46 -19.60
N ASN A 106 -17.42 -18.72 -19.71
CA ASN A 106 -18.76 -19.14 -20.15
C ASN A 106 -19.83 -18.12 -19.75
N THR A 107 -20.29 -17.32 -20.72
CA THR A 107 -21.36 -16.33 -20.56
C THR A 107 -22.69 -17.06 -20.75
N PRO A 108 -23.49 -17.34 -19.70
CA PRO A 108 -24.88 -17.72 -19.92
C PRO A 108 -25.63 -16.42 -20.25
N VAL A 109 -26.06 -16.28 -21.50
CA VAL A 109 -27.27 -15.52 -21.80
C VAL A 109 -28.43 -16.45 -21.49
N ALA A 110 -29.12 -16.22 -20.37
CA ALA A 110 -30.39 -16.89 -20.08
C ALA A 110 -31.33 -15.93 -19.33
N PRO A 111 -32.63 -15.98 -19.63
CA PRO A 111 -33.62 -15.00 -19.19
C PRO A 111 -33.78 -15.00 -17.67
N ALA A 112 -34.14 -13.84 -17.14
CA ALA A 112 -34.30 -13.60 -15.72
C ALA A 112 -35.24 -14.62 -15.06
N THR A 113 -34.74 -15.36 -14.08
CA THR A 113 -35.50 -15.75 -12.88
C THR A 113 -34.54 -16.02 -11.72
N ASN A 114 -34.78 -15.31 -10.62
CA ASN A 114 -34.42 -15.66 -9.25
C ASN A 114 -32.93 -15.66 -8.84
N GLY A 115 -32.40 -14.45 -8.59
CA GLY A 115 -32.05 -14.10 -7.20
C GLY A 115 -30.80 -14.71 -6.56
N ILE A 116 -29.67 -14.82 -7.28
CA ILE A 116 -28.31 -14.93 -6.68
C ILE A 116 -27.36 -14.11 -7.55
N SER A 117 -26.83 -12.99 -7.05
CA SER A 117 -25.97 -12.09 -7.83
C SER A 117 -24.54 -12.62 -7.93
N HIS A 118 -24.28 -13.43 -8.95
CA HIS A 118 -22.95 -13.61 -9.53
C HIS A 118 -22.57 -12.31 -10.28
N LEU A 119 -21.33 -11.83 -10.09
CA LEU A 119 -20.77 -10.67 -10.79
C LEU A 119 -20.78 -10.94 -12.30
N LYS A 120 -21.83 -10.45 -12.97
CA LYS A 120 -21.94 -10.43 -14.43
C LYS A 120 -20.84 -9.53 -14.98
N SER A 121 -20.13 -10.00 -16.01
CA SER A 121 -19.35 -9.13 -16.88
C SER A 121 -20.30 -8.05 -17.43
N ASN A 122 -19.96 -6.79 -17.17
CA ASN A 122 -20.64 -5.66 -17.76
C ASN A 122 -19.77 -5.25 -18.97
N PRO A 123 -20.28 -5.24 -20.21
CA PRO A 123 -19.53 -4.78 -21.37
C PRO A 123 -19.04 -3.32 -21.24
N LYS A 124 -19.48 -2.59 -20.22
CA LYS A 124 -18.95 -1.26 -19.84
C LYS A 124 -17.64 -1.27 -19.03
N THR A 125 -17.05 -2.43 -18.72
CA THR A 125 -15.85 -2.52 -17.85
C THR A 125 -14.64 -3.23 -18.46
N ASP A 126 -14.80 -3.92 -19.59
CA ASP A 126 -13.65 -4.45 -20.33
C ASP A 126 -13.08 -3.34 -21.22
N GLU A 127 -11.77 -3.16 -21.18
CA GLU A 127 -11.07 -2.08 -21.87
C GLU A 127 -10.19 -2.60 -23.04
N ARG A 128 -10.44 -3.81 -23.55
CA ARG A 128 -9.65 -4.44 -24.64
C ARG A 128 -9.55 -3.57 -25.89
N GLU A 129 -10.66 -3.03 -26.37
CA GLU A 129 -10.65 -2.16 -27.56
C GLU A 129 -9.89 -0.86 -27.30
N VAL A 130 -10.02 -0.29 -26.09
CA VAL A 130 -9.31 0.93 -25.69
C VAL A 130 -7.81 0.68 -25.58
N PHE A 131 -7.41 -0.48 -25.03
CA PHE A 131 -6.02 -0.91 -24.99
C PHE A 131 -5.44 -1.06 -26.40
N LEU A 132 -6.14 -1.76 -27.30
CA LEU A 132 -5.68 -1.96 -28.68
C LEU A 132 -5.53 -0.62 -29.41
N ALA A 133 -6.48 0.30 -29.25
CA ALA A 133 -6.39 1.64 -29.84
C ALA A 133 -5.15 2.40 -29.35
N SER A 134 -4.87 2.41 -28.04
CA SER A 134 -3.66 3.05 -27.50
C SER A 134 -2.38 2.35 -27.96
N TYR A 135 -2.36 1.01 -27.96
CA TYR A 135 -1.24 0.21 -28.43
C TYR A 135 -0.90 0.53 -29.90
N HIS A 136 -1.89 0.59 -30.78
CA HIS A 136 -1.67 0.94 -32.19
C HIS A 136 -1.19 2.38 -32.37
N ALA A 137 -1.78 3.34 -31.66
CA ALA A 137 -1.34 4.73 -31.71
C ALA A 137 0.14 4.89 -31.29
N LYS A 138 0.57 4.18 -30.24
CA LYS A 138 1.97 4.18 -29.80
C LYS A 138 2.91 3.54 -30.79
N LYS A 139 2.49 2.43 -31.41
CA LYS A 139 3.25 1.77 -32.45
C LYS A 139 3.45 2.68 -33.67
N GLU A 140 2.43 3.43 -34.05
CA GLU A 140 2.49 4.40 -35.14
C GLU A 140 3.35 5.62 -34.81
N SER A 141 3.34 6.10 -33.56
CA SER A 141 4.18 7.22 -33.11
C SER A 141 5.65 6.84 -32.87
N GLY A 142 5.99 5.54 -32.93
CA GLY A 142 7.33 5.03 -32.62
C GLY A 142 7.66 5.02 -31.13
N GLU A 143 6.66 5.15 -30.26
CA GLU A 143 6.82 4.97 -28.82
C GLU A 143 7.04 3.49 -28.46
N GLY A 144 7.72 3.23 -27.34
CA GLY A 144 7.94 1.87 -26.84
C GLY A 144 6.62 1.13 -26.58
N THR A 145 6.50 -0.09 -27.10
CA THR A 145 5.25 -0.88 -27.06
C THR A 145 5.32 -2.05 -26.09
N VAL A 146 6.18 -2.02 -25.07
CA VAL A 146 6.25 -3.10 -24.08
C VAL A 146 5.20 -2.89 -22.99
N TRP A 147 4.44 -3.94 -22.69
CA TRP A 147 3.38 -3.97 -21.67
C TRP A 147 3.52 -5.19 -20.77
N ILE A 148 2.92 -5.11 -19.58
CA ILE A 148 2.90 -6.17 -18.57
C ILE A 148 1.45 -6.52 -18.22
N ALA A 149 1.09 -7.80 -18.36
CA ALA A 149 -0.18 -8.35 -17.90
C ALA A 149 -0.03 -8.94 -16.49
N LYS A 150 -0.90 -8.55 -15.56
CA LYS A 150 -0.88 -9.01 -14.15
C LYS A 150 -2.29 -9.10 -13.55
N SER A 151 -2.56 -10.13 -12.74
CA SER A 151 -3.82 -10.26 -11.98
C SER A 151 -3.63 -10.06 -10.48
N SER A 152 -4.74 -9.84 -9.76
CA SER A 152 -4.72 -9.80 -8.29
C SER A 152 -4.68 -11.19 -7.63
N ALA A 153 -4.82 -12.26 -8.43
CA ALA A 153 -4.78 -13.65 -7.97
C ALA A 153 -3.36 -14.25 -8.06
N GLY A 154 -2.49 -13.65 -8.89
CA GLY A 154 -1.08 -14.01 -8.97
C GLY A 154 -0.37 -13.71 -7.65
N ALA A 155 -0.03 -14.75 -6.90
CA ALA A 155 0.86 -14.66 -5.75
C ALA A 155 2.31 -14.83 -6.21
N LYS A 156 3.24 -14.15 -5.53
CA LYS A 156 4.70 -14.38 -5.66
C LYS A 156 5.27 -14.20 -7.08
N GLY A 157 4.64 -13.33 -7.88
CA GLY A 157 5.08 -13.05 -9.24
C GLY A 157 4.74 -14.13 -10.28
N ALA A 158 4.02 -15.18 -9.88
CA ALA A 158 3.33 -16.05 -10.83
C ALA A 158 2.18 -15.28 -11.51
N GLY A 159 1.87 -15.66 -12.75
CA GLY A 159 0.75 -15.07 -13.48
C GLY A 159 1.07 -13.71 -14.10
N ILE A 160 2.34 -13.45 -14.43
CA ILE A 160 2.81 -12.23 -15.08
C ILE A 160 3.36 -12.58 -16.47
N LEU A 161 2.98 -11.80 -17.47
CA LEU A 161 3.58 -11.82 -18.81
C LEU A 161 4.04 -10.40 -19.18
N ILE A 162 5.26 -10.27 -19.67
CA ILE A 162 5.79 -9.04 -20.28
C ILE A 162 5.96 -9.30 -21.77
N SER A 163 5.41 -8.43 -22.62
CA SER A 163 5.52 -8.59 -24.06
C SER A 163 5.40 -7.26 -24.80
N HIS A 164 5.99 -7.21 -25.98
CA HIS A 164 5.76 -6.17 -26.98
C HIS A 164 4.59 -6.49 -27.91
N ASP A 165 4.03 -7.71 -27.87
CA ASP A 165 2.92 -8.15 -28.70
C ASP A 165 1.60 -8.12 -27.92
N ALA A 166 0.68 -7.24 -28.36
CA ALA A 166 -0.66 -7.14 -27.81
C ALA A 166 -1.46 -8.45 -27.91
N ASN A 167 -1.30 -9.22 -28.99
CA ASN A 167 -2.04 -10.47 -29.15
C ASN A 167 -1.59 -11.51 -28.12
N GLN A 168 -0.28 -11.64 -27.93
CA GLN A 168 0.28 -12.54 -26.91
C GLN A 168 -0.24 -12.21 -25.51
N LEU A 169 -0.37 -10.92 -25.17
CA LEU A 169 -0.91 -10.48 -23.87
C LEU A 169 -2.39 -10.83 -23.73
N LEU A 170 -3.20 -10.59 -24.76
CA LEU A 170 -4.63 -10.89 -24.75
C LEU A 170 -4.90 -12.40 -24.70
N ASP A 171 -4.21 -13.18 -25.53
CA ASP A 171 -4.28 -14.64 -25.54
C ASP A 171 -3.87 -15.23 -24.18
N TYR A 172 -2.80 -14.69 -23.59
CA TYR A 172 -2.39 -15.07 -22.25
C TYR A 172 -3.52 -14.86 -21.25
N ILE A 173 -4.15 -13.67 -21.23
CA ILE A 173 -5.24 -13.34 -20.30
C ILE A 173 -6.47 -14.24 -20.51
N ASP A 174 -6.82 -14.53 -21.76
CA ASP A 174 -7.96 -15.38 -22.12
C ASP A 174 -7.84 -16.81 -21.57
N ASN A 175 -6.61 -17.24 -21.25
CA ASN A 175 -6.32 -18.54 -20.63
C ASN A 175 -6.27 -18.54 -19.09
N GLN A 176 -6.42 -17.39 -18.41
CA GLN A 176 -6.22 -17.29 -16.95
C GLN A 176 -7.51 -17.36 -16.11
N GLY A 177 -8.70 -17.33 -16.72
CA GLY A 177 -9.99 -17.47 -16.02
C GLY A 177 -10.36 -16.36 -15.02
N GLN A 178 -9.58 -15.28 -14.95
CA GLN A 178 -9.74 -14.17 -14.02
C GLN A 178 -9.32 -12.82 -14.64
N VAL A 179 -9.85 -11.72 -14.09
CA VAL A 179 -9.55 -10.36 -14.56
C VAL A 179 -8.06 -10.01 -14.41
N HIS A 180 -7.52 -9.36 -15.44
CA HIS A 180 -6.15 -8.86 -15.50
C HIS A 180 -6.11 -7.35 -15.71
N VAL A 181 -4.96 -6.78 -15.40
CA VAL A 181 -4.58 -5.44 -15.85
C VAL A 181 -3.45 -5.60 -16.86
N ILE A 182 -3.61 -5.03 -18.04
CA ILE A 182 -2.48 -4.71 -18.94
C ILE A 182 -2.01 -3.31 -18.56
N GLN A 183 -0.75 -3.18 -18.18
CA GLN A 183 -0.16 -1.91 -17.77
C GLN A 183 1.10 -1.63 -18.61
N LYS A 184 1.35 -0.36 -18.94
CA LYS A 184 2.55 0.04 -19.67
C LYS A 184 3.77 -0.38 -18.86
N TYR A 185 4.66 -1.16 -19.49
CA TYR A 185 5.90 -1.57 -18.86
C TYR A 185 6.87 -0.38 -18.85
N LEU A 186 7.53 -0.15 -17.72
CA LEU A 186 8.53 0.90 -17.57
C LEU A 186 9.85 0.40 -18.20
N GLU A 187 10.03 0.69 -19.48
CA GLU A 187 11.16 0.20 -20.29
C GLU A 187 12.52 0.81 -19.90
N LYS A 188 12.48 2.02 -19.32
CA LYS A 188 13.67 2.77 -18.90
C LYS A 188 13.67 3.03 -17.38
N PRO A 189 13.78 1.98 -16.56
CA PRO A 189 13.89 2.15 -15.11
C PRO A 189 15.20 2.84 -14.74
N LEU A 190 15.26 3.48 -13.57
CA LEU A 190 16.53 3.77 -12.93
C LEU A 190 17.19 2.44 -12.57
N LEU A 191 18.46 2.28 -12.94
CA LEU A 191 19.22 1.06 -12.72
C LEU A 191 20.32 1.31 -11.70
N LEU A 192 20.47 0.38 -10.76
CA LEU A 192 21.54 0.40 -9.77
C LEU A 192 22.85 -0.06 -10.40
N GLU A 193 23.90 0.70 -10.15
CA GLU A 193 25.27 0.33 -10.48
C GLU A 193 26.10 0.06 -9.21
N PRO A 194 27.02 -0.92 -9.22
CA PRO A 194 27.32 -1.83 -10.31
C PRO A 194 26.25 -2.91 -10.52
N GLY A 195 26.19 -3.42 -11.74
CA GLY A 195 25.41 -4.61 -12.12
C GLY A 195 24.24 -4.32 -13.05
N HIS A 196 23.96 -3.05 -13.34
CA HIS A 196 22.88 -2.63 -14.24
C HIS A 196 21.50 -3.19 -13.83
N ARG A 197 21.12 -3.04 -12.55
CA ARG A 197 20.02 -3.82 -11.94
C ARG A 197 18.76 -3.00 -11.70
N LYS A 198 17.61 -3.60 -12.01
CA LYS A 198 16.28 -3.05 -11.70
C LYS A 198 15.98 -3.16 -10.21
N PHE A 199 15.19 -2.23 -9.67
CA PHE A 199 14.65 -2.31 -8.32
C PHE A 199 13.26 -1.68 -8.26
N ASP A 200 12.52 -1.99 -7.20
CA ASP A 200 11.33 -1.25 -6.79
C ASP A 200 11.50 -0.75 -5.35
N ILE A 201 10.75 0.27 -4.95
CA ILE A 201 10.73 0.82 -3.59
C ILE A 201 9.44 0.40 -2.89
N ARG A 202 9.57 -0.25 -1.72
CA ARG A 202 8.48 -0.48 -0.77
C ARG A 202 8.49 0.61 0.31
N SER A 203 7.36 1.29 0.46
CA SER A 203 7.08 2.20 1.58
C SER A 203 5.94 1.67 2.45
N TRP A 204 6.10 1.69 3.77
CA TRP A 204 5.03 1.33 4.70
C TRP A 204 4.26 2.55 5.17
N VAL A 205 2.94 2.51 5.06
CA VAL A 205 2.05 3.62 5.40
C VAL A 205 1.00 3.13 6.39
N LEU A 206 0.96 3.72 7.58
CA LEU A 206 -0.04 3.46 8.59
C LEU A 206 -1.13 4.53 8.51
N VAL A 207 -2.40 4.12 8.46
CA VAL A 207 -3.55 5.02 8.61
C VAL A 207 -4.23 4.69 9.93
N ASP A 208 -4.29 5.64 10.87
CA ASP A 208 -4.91 5.45 12.19
C ASP A 208 -6.42 5.72 12.17
N HIS A 209 -7.09 5.51 13.31
CA HIS A 209 -8.54 5.72 13.44
C HIS A 209 -9.06 7.16 13.25
N GLN A 210 -8.19 8.17 13.34
CA GLN A 210 -8.52 9.55 12.95
C GLN A 210 -8.33 9.81 11.46
N TYR A 211 -7.94 8.80 10.70
CA TYR A 211 -7.52 8.90 9.30
C TYR A 211 -6.22 9.69 9.10
N ASN A 212 -5.39 9.80 10.15
CA ASN A 212 -4.06 10.38 9.99
C ASN A 212 -3.19 9.41 9.19
N ILE A 213 -2.51 9.94 8.17
CA ILE A 213 -1.63 9.17 7.29
C ILE A 213 -0.19 9.30 7.79
N TYR A 214 0.44 8.18 8.06
CA TYR A 214 1.79 8.08 8.62
C TYR A 214 2.70 7.27 7.70
N LEU A 215 3.71 7.93 7.12
CA LEU A 215 4.76 7.26 6.35
C LEU A 215 5.87 6.80 7.30
N TYR A 216 6.18 5.50 7.32
CA TYR A 216 7.31 4.98 8.06
C TYR A 216 8.61 5.54 7.46
N ARG A 217 9.54 5.98 8.31
CA ARG A 217 10.74 6.70 7.88
C ARG A 217 11.68 5.86 7.02
N GLU A 218 11.69 4.55 7.26
CA GLU A 218 12.46 3.59 6.47
C GLU A 218 11.61 3.05 5.32
N GLY A 219 12.24 2.93 4.15
CA GLY A 219 11.76 2.10 3.07
C GLY A 219 12.83 1.08 2.70
N VAL A 220 12.44 0.13 1.84
CA VAL A 220 13.36 -0.87 1.30
C VAL A 220 13.27 -0.88 -0.21
N LEU A 221 14.42 -0.89 -0.87
CA LEU A 221 14.54 -1.22 -2.27
C LEU A 221 14.61 -2.74 -2.37
N ARG A 222 13.68 -3.33 -3.11
CA ARG A 222 13.75 -4.75 -3.48
C ARG A 222 14.44 -4.81 -4.83
N THR A 223 15.62 -5.39 -4.86
CA THR A 223 16.50 -5.32 -6.03
C THR A 223 16.46 -6.63 -6.83
N SER A 224 16.60 -6.49 -8.15
CA SER A 224 17.08 -7.59 -8.98
C SER A 224 18.56 -7.80 -8.69
N SER A 225 19.00 -9.05 -8.68
CA SER A 225 20.42 -9.39 -8.69
C SER A 225 20.96 -9.74 -10.07
N GLU A 226 20.08 -9.80 -11.08
CA GLU A 226 20.45 -10.00 -12.49
C GLU A 226 20.48 -8.68 -13.27
N PRO A 227 21.45 -8.50 -14.20
CA PRO A 227 21.49 -7.33 -15.07
C PRO A 227 20.21 -7.18 -15.90
N TYR A 228 19.66 -5.97 -15.93
CA TYR A 228 18.48 -5.66 -16.71
C TYR A 228 18.77 -5.76 -18.20
N ASN A 229 17.98 -6.57 -18.93
CA ASN A 229 18.13 -6.74 -20.36
C ASN A 229 16.82 -6.41 -21.07
N SER A 230 16.71 -5.20 -21.64
CA SER A 230 15.50 -4.79 -22.37
C SER A 230 15.24 -5.59 -23.66
N ALA A 231 16.24 -6.31 -24.18
CA ALA A 231 16.11 -7.11 -25.39
C ALA A 231 15.57 -8.53 -25.11
N ASP A 232 15.64 -9.01 -23.87
CA ASP A 232 15.19 -10.35 -23.48
C ASP A 232 14.08 -10.29 -22.43
N LEU A 233 12.85 -10.09 -22.89
CA LEU A 233 11.67 -10.07 -22.04
C LEU A 233 11.26 -11.45 -21.50
N GLN A 234 11.90 -12.54 -21.95
CA GLN A 234 11.61 -13.90 -21.48
C GLN A 234 12.37 -14.22 -20.18
N ASP A 235 13.53 -13.60 -19.94
CA ASP A 235 14.18 -13.64 -18.64
C ASP A 235 13.47 -12.73 -17.63
N MET A 236 12.43 -13.29 -17.01
CA MET A 236 11.65 -12.62 -15.98
C MET A 236 12.48 -12.28 -14.73
N THR A 237 13.62 -12.93 -14.51
CA THR A 237 14.47 -12.70 -13.33
C THR A 237 15.11 -11.32 -13.39
N SER A 238 15.50 -10.83 -14.57
CA SER A 238 16.02 -9.46 -14.74
C SER A 238 14.94 -8.37 -14.61
N HIS A 239 13.67 -8.75 -14.77
CA HIS A 239 12.54 -7.82 -14.87
C HIS A 239 11.63 -7.76 -13.64
N LEU A 240 11.59 -8.83 -12.83
CA LEU A 240 10.74 -8.93 -11.65
C LEU A 240 11.56 -8.91 -10.36
N THR A 241 11.39 -7.84 -9.59
CA THR A 241 12.10 -7.57 -8.33
C THR A 241 11.46 -8.25 -7.11
N ASN A 242 10.47 -9.12 -7.33
CA ASN A 242 9.83 -9.86 -6.25
C ASN A 242 10.87 -10.73 -5.53
N HIS A 243 11.06 -10.51 -4.23
CA HIS A 243 12.02 -11.26 -3.40
C HIS A 243 11.92 -12.79 -3.57
N CYS A 244 10.72 -13.35 -3.72
CA CYS A 244 10.53 -14.79 -3.93
C CYS A 244 11.10 -15.25 -5.28
N ILE A 245 10.86 -14.50 -6.36
CA ILE A 245 11.43 -14.80 -7.69
C ILE A 245 12.94 -14.69 -7.64
N GLN A 246 13.47 -13.62 -7.06
CA GLN A 246 14.93 -13.42 -6.98
C GLN A 246 15.59 -14.56 -6.18
N LYS A 247 15.03 -14.90 -5.01
CA LYS A 247 15.56 -15.98 -4.17
C LYS A 247 15.47 -17.36 -4.83
N GLU A 248 14.46 -17.60 -5.66
CA GLU A 248 14.22 -18.90 -6.30
C GLU A 248 14.99 -19.07 -7.61
N HIS A 249 15.12 -18.00 -8.41
CA HIS A 249 15.59 -18.10 -9.79
C HIS A 249 16.90 -17.35 -10.06
N SER A 250 17.27 -16.32 -9.29
CA SER A 250 18.52 -15.60 -9.51
C SER A 250 19.71 -16.37 -8.95
N GLN A 251 20.73 -16.56 -9.79
CA GLN A 251 22.00 -17.16 -9.37
C GLN A 251 22.86 -16.16 -8.57
N ASN A 252 22.57 -14.87 -8.71
CA ASN A 252 23.27 -13.77 -8.06
C ASN A 252 22.56 -13.27 -6.78
N TYR A 253 21.53 -13.96 -6.28
CA TYR A 253 20.78 -13.52 -5.10
C TYR A 253 21.70 -13.30 -3.89
N GLY A 254 21.60 -12.11 -3.27
CA GLY A 254 22.43 -11.69 -2.15
C GLY A 254 23.84 -11.21 -2.51
N ARG A 255 24.18 -11.11 -3.81
CA ARG A 255 25.54 -10.74 -4.27
C ARG A 255 25.95 -9.32 -3.90
N TYR A 256 25.03 -8.37 -4.00
CA TYR A 256 25.32 -6.94 -3.84
C TYR A 256 24.92 -6.43 -2.46
N GLU A 257 23.73 -6.82 -2.01
CA GLU A 257 23.18 -6.50 -0.70
C GLU A 257 22.49 -7.75 -0.11
N GLU A 258 22.50 -7.87 1.22
CA GLU A 258 21.90 -9.02 1.89
C GLU A 258 20.42 -9.16 1.53
N GLY A 259 20.03 -10.34 1.04
CA GLY A 259 18.64 -10.65 0.72
C GLY A 259 18.03 -9.86 -0.45
N ASN A 260 18.85 -9.16 -1.25
CA ASN A 260 18.39 -8.19 -2.27
C ASN A 260 17.55 -7.05 -1.67
N GLU A 261 17.90 -6.61 -0.45
CA GLU A 261 17.24 -5.52 0.26
C GLU A 261 18.23 -4.38 0.53
N MET A 262 18.13 -3.30 -0.27
CA MET A 262 18.89 -2.08 -0.04
C MET A 262 18.03 -1.07 0.73
N PHE A 263 18.53 -0.55 1.85
CA PHE A 263 17.79 0.38 2.70
C PHE A 263 18.04 1.85 2.34
N PHE A 264 17.20 2.76 2.83
CA PHE A 264 17.25 4.18 2.48
C PHE A 264 18.59 4.86 2.79
N ASP A 265 19.27 4.51 3.87
CA ASP A 265 20.59 5.10 4.17
C ASP A 265 21.63 4.80 3.08
N GLU A 266 21.67 3.56 2.60
CA GLU A 266 22.54 3.16 1.50
C GLU A 266 22.11 3.79 0.19
N PHE A 267 20.81 3.80 -0.10
CA PHE A 267 20.29 4.39 -1.33
C PHE A 267 20.50 5.91 -1.40
N LYS A 268 20.44 6.63 -0.27
CA LYS A 268 20.79 8.06 -0.19
C LYS A 268 22.23 8.30 -0.62
N LEU A 269 23.16 7.50 -0.09
CA LEU A 269 24.57 7.59 -0.46
C LEU A 269 24.76 7.25 -1.94
N TYR A 270 24.09 6.22 -2.45
CA TYR A 270 24.12 5.87 -3.88
C TYR A 270 23.65 7.03 -4.77
N LEU A 271 22.49 7.61 -4.48
CA LEU A 271 21.95 8.73 -5.27
C LEU A 271 22.87 9.95 -5.25
N LEU A 272 23.44 10.28 -4.09
CA LEU A 272 24.34 11.42 -3.95
C LEU A 272 25.64 11.19 -4.74
N ASN A 273 26.25 10.03 -4.58
CA ASN A 273 27.56 9.74 -5.16
C ASN A 273 27.48 9.46 -6.67
N THR A 274 26.46 8.76 -7.13
CA THR A 274 26.33 8.32 -8.53
C THR A 274 25.62 9.36 -9.39
N HIS A 275 24.65 10.08 -8.82
CA HIS A 275 23.74 10.94 -9.59
C HIS A 275 23.70 12.39 -9.12
N SER A 276 24.38 12.74 -8.01
CA SER A 276 24.32 14.09 -7.41
C SER A 276 22.90 14.56 -7.08
N VAL A 277 22.01 13.64 -6.73
CA VAL A 277 20.63 13.92 -6.28
C VAL A 277 20.40 13.32 -4.90
N THR A 278 19.37 13.80 -4.18
CA THR A 278 19.02 13.26 -2.86
C THR A 278 17.66 12.59 -2.86
N LEU A 279 17.50 11.56 -2.02
CA LEU A 279 16.23 10.87 -1.83
C LEU A 279 15.14 11.84 -1.35
N GLU A 280 15.50 12.74 -0.43
CA GLU A 280 14.63 13.71 0.24
C GLU A 280 14.07 14.79 -0.68
N THR A 281 14.86 15.25 -1.66
CA THR A 281 14.45 16.32 -2.58
C THR A 281 13.86 15.80 -3.88
N THR A 282 14.28 14.63 -4.33
CA THR A 282 13.97 14.16 -5.69
C THR A 282 12.87 13.09 -5.68
N ILE A 283 12.97 12.07 -4.83
CA ILE A 283 12.09 10.88 -4.90
C ILE A 283 10.99 10.90 -3.82
N LEU A 284 11.35 11.14 -2.56
CA LEU A 284 10.39 11.11 -1.44
C LEU A 284 9.23 12.10 -1.56
N PRO A 285 9.40 13.33 -2.10
CA PRO A 285 8.27 14.25 -2.27
C PRO A 285 7.20 13.67 -3.20
N GLN A 286 7.60 13.00 -4.29
CA GLN A 286 6.69 12.33 -5.22
C GLN A 286 6.00 11.14 -4.55
N ILE A 287 6.73 10.30 -3.80
CA ILE A 287 6.15 9.20 -3.01
C ILE A 287 5.08 9.73 -2.05
N LYS A 288 5.38 10.78 -1.29
CA LYS A 288 4.46 11.39 -0.32
C LYS A 288 3.21 11.97 -1.01
N HIS A 289 3.37 12.62 -2.17
CA HIS A 289 2.26 13.12 -2.98
C HIS A 289 1.32 11.98 -3.37
N VAL A 290 1.85 10.92 -3.98
CA VAL A 290 1.05 9.78 -4.44
C VAL A 290 0.31 9.10 -3.28
N ILE A 291 0.99 8.87 -2.15
CA ILE A 291 0.37 8.26 -0.96
C ILE A 291 -0.82 9.09 -0.48
N LYS A 292 -0.63 10.42 -0.35
CA LYS A 292 -1.70 11.33 0.06
C LYS A 292 -2.86 11.31 -0.93
N SER A 293 -2.58 11.46 -2.22
CA SER A 293 -3.61 11.48 -3.26
C SER A 293 -4.46 10.20 -3.21
N CYS A 294 -3.84 9.02 -3.17
CA CYS A 294 -4.55 7.75 -3.12
C CYS A 294 -5.42 7.58 -1.87
N LEU A 295 -4.89 7.92 -0.68
CA LEU A 295 -5.60 7.71 0.59
C LEU A 295 -6.69 8.76 0.82
N SER A 296 -6.41 10.04 0.55
CA SER A 296 -7.42 11.10 0.65
C SER A 296 -8.59 10.90 -0.32
N CYS A 297 -8.34 10.35 -1.52
CA CYS A 297 -9.40 10.03 -2.49
C CYS A 297 -10.44 9.04 -1.95
N ILE A 298 -10.05 8.11 -1.08
CA ILE A 298 -10.97 7.08 -0.57
C ILE A 298 -11.48 7.37 0.85
N GLU A 299 -11.00 8.43 1.52
CA GLU A 299 -11.30 8.74 2.92
C GLU A 299 -12.79 8.73 3.20
N ALA A 300 -13.57 9.50 2.43
CA ALA A 300 -15.01 9.59 2.61
C ALA A 300 -15.74 8.24 2.49
N ALA A 301 -15.16 7.30 1.73
CA ALA A 301 -15.75 5.98 1.51
C ALA A 301 -15.39 4.95 2.59
N ILE A 302 -14.29 5.14 3.33
CA ILE A 302 -13.78 4.13 4.26
C ILE A 302 -13.60 4.62 5.71
N SER A 303 -13.62 5.93 5.97
CA SER A 303 -13.39 6.50 7.30
C SER A 303 -14.35 5.94 8.36
N THR A 304 -13.83 5.68 9.56
CA THR A 304 -14.59 5.14 10.70
C THR A 304 -14.96 6.18 11.76
N LYS A 305 -14.71 7.47 11.49
CA LYS A 305 -14.89 8.57 12.45
C LYS A 305 -16.25 8.59 13.14
N HIS A 306 -17.31 8.16 12.44
CA HIS A 306 -18.69 8.15 12.94
C HIS A 306 -19.30 6.75 13.04
N LEU A 307 -18.48 5.70 13.01
CA LEU A 307 -18.94 4.31 13.17
C LEU A 307 -18.87 3.84 14.62
N SER A 308 -19.61 2.77 14.91
CA SER A 308 -19.64 2.10 16.22
C SER A 308 -18.35 1.35 16.56
N TYR A 309 -17.45 1.20 15.59
CA TYR A 309 -16.10 0.65 15.75
C TYR A 309 -15.11 1.54 15.01
N GLN A 310 -13.83 1.39 15.34
CA GLN A 310 -12.74 2.13 14.71
C GLN A 310 -11.84 1.21 13.89
N SER A 311 -11.18 1.74 12.87
CA SER A 311 -10.18 1.02 12.07
C SER A 311 -8.83 1.70 12.11
N PHE A 312 -7.77 0.92 11.94
CA PHE A 312 -6.50 1.40 11.44
C PHE A 312 -6.01 0.39 10.40
N GLN A 313 -5.07 0.75 9.53
CA GLN A 313 -4.50 -0.22 8.60
C GLN A 313 -3.09 0.15 8.19
N LEU A 314 -2.24 -0.87 8.09
CA LEU A 314 -0.92 -0.77 7.47
C LEU A 314 -1.01 -1.15 5.99
N PHE A 315 -0.53 -0.27 5.13
CA PHE A 315 -0.40 -0.46 3.69
C PHE A 315 1.08 -0.56 3.28
N GLY A 316 1.37 -1.33 2.24
CA GLY A 316 2.67 -1.32 1.57
C GLY A 316 2.53 -0.75 0.16
N PHE A 317 3.04 0.44 -0.08
CA PHE A 317 3.05 1.06 -1.40
C PHE A 317 4.32 0.65 -2.15
N ASP A 318 4.14 0.25 -3.41
CA ASP A 318 5.22 -0.24 -4.27
C ASP A 318 5.41 0.74 -5.43
N PHE A 319 6.63 1.27 -5.56
CA PHE A 319 6.99 2.28 -6.55
C PHE A 319 8.13 1.81 -7.44
N MET A 320 8.12 2.23 -8.70
CA MET A 320 9.30 2.24 -9.56
C MET A 320 9.81 3.66 -9.71
N VAL A 321 11.10 3.80 -10.02
CA VAL A 321 11.72 5.06 -10.41
C VAL A 321 12.27 4.90 -11.83
N ASP A 322 12.02 5.86 -12.71
CA ASP A 322 12.59 5.85 -14.06
C ASP A 322 13.95 6.57 -14.14
N GLU A 323 14.60 6.48 -15.30
CA GLU A 323 15.92 7.10 -15.55
C GLU A 323 15.96 8.62 -15.31
N ASN A 324 14.79 9.29 -15.29
CA ASN A 324 14.64 10.73 -15.03
C ASN A 324 14.24 11.03 -13.58
N PHE A 325 14.35 10.04 -12.68
CA PHE A 325 13.95 10.12 -11.28
C PHE A 325 12.46 10.40 -11.06
N LYS A 326 11.61 10.11 -12.04
CA LYS A 326 10.15 10.18 -11.89
C LYS A 326 9.64 8.91 -11.23
N VAL A 327 8.77 9.09 -10.24
CA VAL A 327 8.22 8.01 -9.42
C VAL A 327 6.90 7.52 -10.00
N TRP A 328 6.76 6.20 -10.10
CA TRP A 328 5.59 5.52 -10.64
C TRP A 328 5.03 4.53 -9.62
N LEU A 329 3.76 4.72 -9.22
CA LEU A 329 3.02 3.75 -8.41
C LEU A 329 2.75 2.49 -9.21
N ILE A 330 3.10 1.33 -8.65
CA ILE A 330 2.91 0.03 -9.28
C ILE A 330 1.73 -0.72 -8.66
N GLU A 331 1.65 -0.72 -7.33
CA GLU A 331 0.55 -1.31 -6.57
C GLU A 331 0.53 -0.85 -5.11
N ILE A 332 -0.58 -1.14 -4.43
CA ILE A 332 -0.77 -0.93 -3.00
C ILE A 332 -1.14 -2.28 -2.38
N ASN A 333 -0.39 -2.70 -1.38
CA ASN A 333 -0.59 -3.96 -0.66
C ASN A 333 -1.37 -3.69 0.63
N GLY A 334 -2.56 -4.26 0.76
CA GLY A 334 -3.41 -4.10 1.95
C GLY A 334 -3.02 -4.95 3.16
N ALA A 335 -2.12 -5.91 2.97
CA ALA A 335 -1.55 -6.78 4.00
C ALA A 335 -0.06 -6.99 3.73
N PRO A 336 0.77 -5.94 3.85
CA PRO A 336 2.19 -6.01 3.48
C PRO A 336 2.98 -6.90 4.44
N ALA A 337 4.08 -7.46 3.94
CA ALA A 337 5.16 -7.96 4.79
C ALA A 337 6.14 -6.80 5.10
N CYS A 338 6.99 -6.99 6.11
CA CYS A 338 8.07 -6.06 6.47
C CYS A 338 9.44 -6.74 6.24
N ALA A 339 10.49 -5.95 6.00
CA ALA A 339 11.85 -6.45 5.99
C ALA A 339 12.25 -6.89 7.41
N GLN A 340 13.01 -7.98 7.54
CA GLN A 340 13.29 -8.59 8.86
C GLN A 340 13.88 -7.58 9.87
N LYS A 341 14.82 -6.76 9.40
CA LYS A 341 15.51 -5.73 10.19
C LYS A 341 14.58 -4.64 10.74
N LEU A 342 13.46 -4.39 10.07
CA LEU A 342 12.56 -3.26 10.38
C LEU A 342 11.37 -3.66 11.27
N TYR A 343 11.14 -4.97 11.49
CA TYR A 343 10.00 -5.46 12.27
C TYR A 343 9.87 -4.83 13.66
N PRO A 344 10.92 -4.81 14.52
CA PRO A 344 10.74 -4.37 15.91
C PRO A 344 10.26 -2.92 15.98
N GLU A 345 10.89 -2.03 15.21
CA GLU A 345 10.54 -0.61 15.23
C GLU A 345 9.18 -0.34 14.56
N LEU A 346 8.90 -0.94 13.40
CA LEU A 346 7.62 -0.74 12.72
C LEU A 346 6.46 -1.25 13.59
N CYS A 347 6.58 -2.43 14.19
CA CYS A 347 5.53 -3.02 15.02
C CYS A 347 5.31 -2.23 16.31
N GLN A 348 6.38 -1.75 16.95
CA GLN A 348 6.28 -0.85 18.09
C GLN A 348 5.57 0.45 17.69
N GLY A 349 5.95 1.06 16.57
CA GLY A 349 5.30 2.27 16.08
C GLY A 349 3.80 2.07 15.78
N ILE A 350 3.38 0.92 15.25
CA ILE A 350 1.96 0.60 15.08
C ILE A 350 1.24 0.61 16.43
N ILE A 351 1.85 0.02 17.46
CA ILE A 351 1.29 0.01 18.81
C ILE A 351 1.17 1.43 19.36
N ASP A 352 2.21 2.24 19.24
CA ASP A 352 2.24 3.60 19.80
C ASP A 352 1.22 4.51 19.10
N VAL A 353 1.17 4.46 17.76
CA VAL A 353 0.37 5.39 16.95
C VAL A 353 -1.08 4.93 16.79
N ALA A 354 -1.33 3.65 16.49
CA ALA A 354 -2.66 3.19 16.12
C ALA A 354 -3.42 2.49 17.25
N ILE A 355 -2.73 1.84 18.20
CA ILE A 355 -3.38 1.04 19.24
C ILE A 355 -3.47 1.82 20.56
N SER A 356 -2.34 2.33 21.05
CA SER A 356 -2.25 3.03 22.35
C SER A 356 -2.93 4.40 22.34
N SER A 357 -3.09 5.01 21.15
CA SER A 357 -3.88 6.22 20.96
C SER A 357 -5.38 6.03 21.23
N VAL A 358 -5.89 4.80 21.07
CA VAL A 358 -7.27 4.40 21.43
C VAL A 358 -7.33 3.85 22.84
N PHE A 359 -6.33 3.04 23.22
CA PHE A 359 -6.28 2.30 24.46
C PHE A 359 -5.07 2.77 25.28
N THR A 360 -5.23 3.92 25.93
CA THR A 360 -4.16 4.52 26.74
C THR A 360 -3.66 3.51 27.76
N LEU A 361 -2.39 3.09 27.61
CA LEU A 361 -1.67 2.44 28.68
C LEU A 361 -1.54 3.48 29.79
N ASN A 362 -2.25 3.30 30.91
CA ASN A 362 -2.09 4.19 32.06
C ASN A 362 -0.63 4.08 32.54
N SER A 363 0.23 5.00 32.11
CA SER A 363 1.40 5.39 32.88
C SER A 363 0.89 6.25 34.03
N ASP A 364 0.81 5.63 35.20
CA ASP A 364 0.61 6.25 36.51
C ASP A 364 -0.74 6.95 36.79
N SER A 365 -1.59 6.21 37.48
CA SER A 365 -2.41 6.77 38.54
C SER A 365 -1.52 7.31 39.66
N SER A 366 -0.95 8.51 39.48
CA SER A 366 -0.37 9.28 40.57
C SER A 366 -0.88 10.73 40.52
N SER A 367 -1.85 10.98 41.39
CA SER A 367 -2.13 12.28 42.04
C SER A 367 -2.20 13.53 41.16
N ALA A 368 -3.43 13.91 40.80
CA ALA A 368 -3.80 15.32 40.83
C ALA A 368 -5.12 15.44 41.59
N SER A 369 -4.98 15.56 42.91
CA SER A 369 -6.01 16.02 43.83
C SER A 369 -6.58 17.35 43.35
N SER A 370 -7.90 17.43 43.34
CA SER A 370 -8.69 18.64 43.25
C SER A 370 -8.26 19.69 44.28
N SER A 371 -8.21 20.95 43.86
CA SER A 371 -8.56 22.09 44.73
C SER A 371 -9.11 23.25 43.90
N PRO A 372 -10.08 24.03 44.43
CA PRO A 372 -10.93 24.94 43.67
C PRO A 372 -10.55 26.42 43.90
N TYR A 373 -11.20 27.30 43.11
CA TYR A 373 -11.22 28.78 43.20
C TYR A 373 -10.08 29.58 42.56
N SER A 374 -10.43 30.36 41.53
CA SER A 374 -10.35 31.83 41.58
C SER A 374 -11.16 32.47 40.44
N SER A 375 -11.94 33.47 40.81
CA SER A 375 -12.82 34.34 40.03
C SER A 375 -12.10 35.36 39.13
N SER A 376 -12.82 35.75 38.06
CA SER A 376 -12.69 36.85 37.05
C SER A 376 -12.20 38.23 37.58
N PRO A 377 -11.92 39.30 36.75
CA PRO A 377 -12.42 39.54 35.37
C PRO A 377 -11.54 40.29 34.33
N SER A 378 -11.99 40.17 33.06
CA SER A 378 -11.90 41.06 31.87
C SER A 378 -10.86 42.20 31.74
N SER A 379 -10.18 42.23 30.58
CA SER A 379 -9.98 43.46 29.78
C SER A 379 -9.59 43.14 28.32
N LEU A 380 -10.36 43.67 27.37
CA LEU A 380 -9.98 43.81 25.96
C LEU A 380 -8.86 44.85 25.82
N PHE A 381 -7.82 44.58 25.02
CA PHE A 381 -7.19 45.56 24.12
C PHE A 381 -6.41 44.84 23.01
N THR A 382 -6.58 45.36 21.80
CA THR A 382 -6.03 44.96 20.50
C THR A 382 -4.54 45.29 20.35
N SER A 383 -3.76 44.43 19.67
CA SER A 383 -2.77 44.90 18.67
C SER A 383 -2.36 43.79 17.70
N ASN A 384 -2.36 44.16 16.42
CA ASN A 384 -1.94 43.36 15.28
C ASN A 384 -0.45 42.98 15.38
N SER A 385 -0.14 41.70 15.15
CA SER A 385 1.11 41.34 14.50
C SER A 385 0.85 40.21 13.50
N CYS A 386 1.09 40.53 12.24
CA CYS A 386 0.99 39.63 11.10
C CYS A 386 2.18 38.66 11.19
N SER A 387 1.98 37.48 11.78
CA SER A 387 2.95 36.39 11.71
C SER A 387 2.65 35.54 10.49
N SER A 388 3.53 35.60 9.49
CA SER A 388 3.60 34.66 8.38
C SER A 388 3.46 33.22 8.91
N PRO A 389 2.71 32.33 8.23
CA PRO A 389 2.60 30.95 8.68
C PRO A 389 3.99 30.33 8.62
N LYS A 390 4.61 30.11 9.78
CA LYS A 390 5.75 29.20 9.89
C LYS A 390 5.26 27.86 9.36
N LEU A 391 5.76 27.44 8.21
CA LEU A 391 5.63 26.08 7.71
C LEU A 391 6.05 25.16 8.85
N ARG A 392 5.08 24.54 9.53
CA ARG A 392 5.37 23.54 10.56
C ARG A 392 6.07 22.40 9.82
N GLY A 393 7.30 22.12 10.21
CA GLY A 393 8.01 20.94 9.74
C GLY A 393 7.20 19.66 10.02
N PRO A 394 7.51 18.55 9.35
CA PRO A 394 6.81 17.29 9.55
C PRO A 394 6.72 16.93 11.03
N LEU A 395 5.51 16.60 11.49
CA LEU A 395 5.29 16.12 12.86
C LEU A 395 5.70 14.65 12.89
N HIS A 396 6.90 14.38 13.41
CA HIS A 396 7.37 13.03 13.68
C HIS A 396 6.62 12.44 14.87
N VAL A 397 6.10 11.22 14.72
CA VAL A 397 5.43 10.46 15.78
C VAL A 397 6.06 9.07 15.83
N GLY A 398 6.99 8.87 16.77
CA GLY A 398 7.84 7.68 16.78
C GLY A 398 8.63 7.54 15.47
N PRO A 399 8.60 6.37 14.80
CA PRO A 399 9.33 6.18 13.55
C PRO A 399 8.55 6.65 12.32
N PHE A 400 7.38 7.27 12.50
CA PHE A 400 6.55 7.75 11.41
C PHE A 400 6.68 9.26 11.20
N THR A 401 6.51 9.66 9.95
CA THR A 401 6.24 11.03 9.55
C THR A 401 4.77 11.17 9.20
N ARG A 402 4.04 12.03 9.90
CA ARG A 402 2.66 12.37 9.51
C ARG A 402 2.69 13.15 8.19
N LEU A 403 1.93 12.68 7.22
CA LEU A 403 1.81 13.27 5.89
C LEU A 403 0.79 14.40 5.91
#